data_AF-A0A3D4CIM8-F1
#
_entry.id   AF-A0A3D4CIM8-F1
#
_cell.length_a   1.000
_cell.length_b   1.000
_cell.length_c   1.000
_cell.angle_alpha   90.00
_cell.angle_beta   90.00
_cell.angle_gamma   90.00
#
_symmetry.space_group_name_H-M   'P 1'
#
loop_
_entity.id
_entity.type
_entity.pdbx_description
1 polymer ?
#
loop_
_entity_poly.entity_id
_entity_poly.type
_entity_poly.pdbx_seq_one_letter_code
_entity_poly.pdbx_strand_id
1 'polypeptide(L)'
;MESIDESLFLNWSYILLGIATVAAIVFPIINIVQNPKKAKMVIAGIVGLAVVFGISYAMASGQEIKLGEDNIISASTVKMVDAGLIMTYILGGLSVAAAIFDGVSKMFK
;
A
#
# COMPACT_ATOMS: atom_id res chain seq x y z
N MET A 1 -7.65 25.83 -39.66
CA MET A 1 -8.04 25.25 -38.37
C MET A 1 -6.93 25.63 -37.43
N GLU A 2 -7.21 26.54 -36.49
CA GLU A 2 -6.24 27.05 -35.52
C GLU A 2 -5.59 25.86 -34.81
N SER A 3 -4.26 25.79 -34.83
CA SER A 3 -3.49 24.89 -33.98
C SER A 3 -3.72 25.35 -32.55
N ILE A 4 -4.82 24.91 -31.92
CA ILE A 4 -4.94 25.07 -30.47
C ILE A 4 -3.72 24.38 -29.90
N ASP A 5 -2.86 25.20 -29.27
CA ASP A 5 -1.57 24.84 -28.72
C ASP A 5 -1.66 23.51 -27.95
N GLU A 6 -1.26 22.42 -28.59
CA GLU A 6 -1.20 21.09 -27.96
C GLU A 6 -0.35 21.14 -26.68
N SER A 7 0.66 22.01 -26.71
CA SER A 7 1.50 22.40 -25.58
C SER A 7 0.76 23.11 -24.46
N LEU A 8 -0.28 23.90 -24.74
CA LEU A 8 -1.09 24.60 -23.73
C LEU A 8 -1.89 23.61 -22.90
N PHE A 9 -2.59 22.67 -23.54
CA PHE A 9 -3.34 21.63 -22.81
C PHE A 9 -2.42 20.72 -22.00
N LEU A 10 -1.26 20.35 -22.57
CA LEU A 10 -0.27 19.54 -21.87
C LEU A 10 0.27 20.27 -20.64
N ASN A 11 0.59 21.55 -20.77
CA ASN A 11 1.11 22.37 -19.67
C ASN A 11 0.08 22.55 -18.54
N TRP A 12 -1.19 22.79 -18.88
CA TRP A 12 -2.28 22.84 -17.89
C TRP A 12 -2.51 21.49 -17.20
N SER A 13 -2.42 20.39 -17.93
CA SER A 13 -2.51 19.04 -17.35
C SER A 13 -1.41 18.80 -16.31
N TYR A 14 -0.16 19.17 -16.59
CA TYR A 14 0.93 19.04 -15.61
C TYR A 14 0.74 19.93 -14.38
N ILE A 15 0.26 21.17 -14.56
CA ILE A 15 -0.03 22.08 -13.44
C ILE A 15 -1.12 21.50 -12.55
N LEU A 16 -2.23 21.04 -13.15
CA LEU A 16 -3.33 20.42 -12.43
C LEU A 16 -2.90 19.11 -11.76
N LEU A 17 -2.06 18.31 -12.40
CA LEU A 17 -1.50 17.09 -11.81
C LEU A 17 -0.63 17.42 -10.59
N GLY A 18 0.20 18.47 -10.67
CA GLY A 18 0.97 18.98 -9.54
C GLY A 18 0.08 19.41 -8.37
N ILE A 19 -0.95 20.23 -8.63
CA ILE A 19 -1.91 20.67 -7.61
C ILE A 19 -2.66 19.48 -7.01
N ALA A 20 -3.13 18.55 -7.85
CA ALA A 20 -3.84 17.36 -7.42
C ALA A 20 -2.95 16.46 -6.55
N THR A 21 -1.67 16.30 -6.89
CA THR A 21 -0.70 15.55 -6.09
C THR A 21 -0.52 16.18 -4.71
N VAL A 22 -0.34 17.50 -4.65
CA VAL A 22 -0.22 18.23 -3.38
C VAL A 22 -1.51 18.10 -2.57
N ALA A 23 -2.67 18.31 -3.19
CA ALA A 23 -3.98 18.19 -2.55
C ALA A 23 -4.22 16.78 -2.01
N ALA A 24 -3.87 15.74 -2.77
CA ALA A 24 -4.03 14.33 -2.38
C ALA A 24 -3.21 13.96 -1.14
N ILE A 25 -2.14 14.70 -0.83
CA ILE A 25 -1.33 14.51 0.38
C ILE A 25 -1.86 15.42 1.51
N VAL A 26 -2.09 16.70 1.22
CA VAL A 26 -2.44 17.71 2.24
C VAL A 26 -3.84 17.47 2.83
N PHE A 27 -4.83 17.14 2.00
CA PHE A 27 -6.20 16.90 2.46
C PHE A 27 -6.32 15.79 3.51
N PRO A 28 -5.78 14.57 3.29
CA PRO A 28 -5.86 13.51 4.29
C PRO A 28 -5.15 13.88 5.59
N ILE A 29 -4.01 14.58 5.54
CA ILE A 29 -3.30 15.05 6.74
C ILE A 29 -4.17 16.01 7.55
N ILE A 30 -4.72 17.05 6.90
CA ILE A 30 -5.62 18.01 7.56
C ILE A 30 -6.84 17.29 8.14
N ASN A 31 -7.44 16.37 7.39
CA ASN A 31 -8.61 15.61 7.82
C ASN A 31 -8.33 14.71 9.03
N ILE A 32 -7.14 14.10 9.12
CA ILE A 32 -6.69 13.33 10.28
C ILE A 32 -6.53 14.24 11.50
N VAL A 33 -5.87 15.40 11.35
CA VAL A 33 -5.63 16.34 12.46
C VAL A 33 -6.93 16.92 13.00
N GLN A 34 -7.87 17.30 12.13
CA GLN A 34 -9.16 17.87 12.54
C GLN A 34 -10.12 16.83 13.13
N ASN A 35 -9.96 15.55 12.80
CA ASN A 35 -10.86 14.48 13.24
C ASN A 35 -10.13 13.42 14.09
N PRO A 36 -9.95 13.65 15.40
CA PRO A 36 -9.22 12.73 16.26
C PRO A 36 -9.84 11.33 16.32
N LYS A 37 -11.16 11.19 16.11
CA LYS A 37 -11.81 9.88 15.98
C LYS A 37 -11.34 9.10 14.75
N LYS A 38 -11.28 9.75 13.59
CA LYS A 38 -10.80 9.14 12.34
C LYS A 38 -9.30 8.86 12.41
N ALA A 39 -8.54 9.75 13.04
CA ALA A 39 -7.12 9.57 13.30
C ALA A 39 -6.83 8.26 14.05
N LYS A 40 -7.57 7.97 15.12
CA LYS A 40 -7.41 6.70 15.88
C LYS A 40 -7.63 5.47 15.01
N MET A 41 -8.61 5.51 14.10
CA MET A 41 -8.90 4.40 13.19
C MET A 41 -7.78 4.20 12.17
N VAL A 42 -7.26 5.29 11.59
CA VAL A 42 -6.10 5.26 10.68
C VAL A 42 -4.85 4.74 11.41
N ILE A 43 -4.58 5.25 12.61
CA ILE A 43 -3.46 4.79 13.44
C ILE A 43 -3.61 3.31 13.79
N ALA A 44 -4.81 2.85 14.17
CA ALA A 44 -5.07 1.44 14.44
C ALA A 44 -4.81 0.58 13.19
N GLY A 45 -5.19 1.05 12.00
CA GLY A 45 -4.87 0.39 10.73
C GLY A 45 -3.37 0.30 10.46
N ILE A 46 -2.62 1.40 10.67
CA ILE A 46 -1.16 1.43 10.51
C ILE A 46 -0.47 0.50 11.51
N VAL A 47 -0.89 0.52 12.78
CA VAL A 47 -0.36 -0.38 13.81
C VAL A 47 -0.65 -1.83 13.46
N GLY A 48 -1.88 -2.15 13.03
CA GLY A 48 -2.23 -3.49 12.56
C GLY A 48 -1.34 -3.95 11.41
N LEU A 49 -1.13 -3.09 10.41
CA LEU A 49 -0.26 -3.38 9.28
C LEU A 49 1.20 -3.61 9.71
N ALA A 50 1.71 -2.79 10.64
CA ALA A 50 3.06 -2.94 11.19
C ALA A 50 3.23 -4.24 11.97
N VAL A 51 2.20 -4.67 12.72
CA VAL A 51 2.21 -5.98 13.40
C VAL A 51 2.26 -7.12 12.39
N VAL A 52 1.44 -7.09 11.34
CA VAL A 52 1.48 -8.13 10.29
C VAL A 52 2.85 -8.15 9.62
N PHE A 53 3.39 -6.99 9.25
CA PHE A 53 4.73 -6.90 8.67
C PHE A 53 5.80 -7.49 9.59
N GLY A 54 5.76 -7.18 10.89
CA GLY A 54 6.68 -7.74 11.88
C GLY A 54 6.61 -9.26 11.96
N ILE A 55 5.40 -9.83 11.95
CA ILE A 55 5.18 -11.29 11.93
C ILE A 55 5.74 -11.89 10.64
N SER A 56 5.41 -11.30 9.49
CA SER A 56 5.87 -11.78 8.18
C SER A 56 7.39 -11.72 8.05
N TYR A 57 8.03 -10.66 8.53
CA TYR A 57 9.47 -10.51 8.52
C TYR A 57 10.18 -11.46 9.49
N ALA A 58 9.56 -11.77 10.64
CA ALA A 58 10.08 -12.76 11.60
C ALA A 58 9.98 -14.19 11.04
N MET A 59 8.93 -14.50 10.29
CA MET A 59 8.75 -15.80 9.63
C MET A 59 9.60 -15.97 8.37
N ALA A 60 9.98 -14.87 7.72
CA ALA A 60 10.76 -14.89 6.49
C ALA A 60 12.18 -15.43 6.72
N SER A 61 12.59 -16.36 5.86
CA SER A 61 13.92 -16.95 5.91
C SER A 61 14.81 -16.34 4.83
N GLY A 62 15.80 -15.55 5.26
CA GLY A 62 16.81 -14.96 4.38
C GLY A 62 17.91 -15.95 4.05
N GLN A 63 17.62 -16.97 3.26
CA GLN A 63 18.65 -17.84 2.72
C GLN A 63 19.25 -17.18 1.47
N GLU A 64 20.57 -17.15 1.33
CA GLU A 64 21.20 -16.68 0.10
C GLU A 64 20.82 -17.59 -1.06
N ILE A 65 20.26 -17.02 -2.12
CA ILE A 65 19.90 -17.76 -3.33
C ILE A 65 20.92 -17.41 -4.40
N LYS A 66 21.67 -18.42 -4.85
CA LYS A 66 22.52 -18.33 -6.04
C LYS A 66 21.64 -18.56 -7.27
N LEU A 67 21.41 -17.53 -8.06
CA LEU A 67 20.65 -17.60 -9.30
C LEU A 67 21.64 -17.68 -10.48
N GLY A 68 22.24 -18.86 -10.69
CA GLY A 68 23.29 -19.08 -11.69
C GLY A 68 24.70 -18.77 -11.20
N GLU A 69 25.70 -18.81 -12.09
CA GLU A 69 27.12 -18.65 -11.74
C GLU A 69 27.49 -17.25 -11.23
N ASP A 70 26.82 -16.19 -11.71
CA ASP A 70 27.23 -14.80 -11.43
C ASP A 70 26.18 -13.93 -10.70
N ASN A 71 24.95 -14.40 -10.47
CA ASN A 71 23.93 -13.60 -9.78
C ASN A 71 23.64 -14.15 -8.38
N ILE A 72 24.37 -13.63 -7.39
CA ILE A 72 24.11 -13.90 -5.97
C ILE A 72 23.14 -12.84 -5.46
N ILE A 73 21.92 -13.24 -5.10
CA ILE A 73 20.98 -12.35 -4.42
C ILE A 73 21.30 -12.40 -2.92
N SER A 74 21.57 -11.23 -2.34
CA SER A 74 21.88 -11.14 -0.92
C SER A 74 20.76 -11.72 -0.05
N ALA A 75 21.11 -12.39 1.05
CA ALA A 75 20.16 -12.93 2.02
C ALA A 75 19.15 -11.87 2.51
N SER A 76 19.57 -10.60 2.61
CA SER A 76 18.71 -9.49 3.02
C SER A 76 17.63 -9.20 1.99
N THR A 77 17.99 -9.15 0.71
CA THR A 77 17.04 -8.96 -0.39
C THR A 77 16.05 -10.11 -0.48
N VAL A 78 16.55 -11.36 -0.39
CA VAL A 78 15.68 -12.56 -0.40
C VAL A 78 14.70 -12.52 0.78
N LYS A 79 15.19 -12.20 1.98
CA LYS A 79 14.33 -12.10 3.18
C LYS A 79 13.23 -11.06 3.03
N MET A 80 13.53 -9.91 2.43
CA MET A 80 12.52 -8.86 2.25
C MET A 80 11.43 -9.26 1.25
N VAL A 81 11.81 -9.95 0.17
CA VAL A 81 10.86 -10.49 -0.82
C VAL A 81 9.98 -11.57 -0.19
N ASP A 82 10.59 -12.50 0.55
CA ASP A 82 9.87 -13.57 1.26
C ASP A 82 8.90 -13.00 2.31
N ALA A 83 9.33 -12.02 3.09
CA ALA A 83 8.48 -11.29 4.03
C ALA A 83 7.30 -10.60 3.32
N GLY A 84 7.53 -9.97 2.16
CA GLY A 84 6.48 -9.34 1.36
C GLY A 84 5.45 -10.34 0.82
N LEU A 85 5.90 -11.52 0.39
CA LEU A 85 5.03 -12.62 -0.04
C LEU A 85 4.17 -13.14 1.12
N ILE A 86 4.79 -13.46 2.26
CA ILE A 86 4.08 -13.92 3.46
C ILE A 86 3.04 -12.88 3.91
N MET A 87 3.42 -11.61 3.96
CA MET A 87 2.51 -10.52 4.31
C MET A 87 1.32 -10.43 3.36
N THR A 88 1.57 -10.53 2.06
CA THR A 88 0.51 -10.49 1.03
C THR A 88 -0.44 -11.68 1.18
N TYR A 89 0.06 -12.88 1.46
CA TYR A 89 -0.79 -14.05 1.69
C TYR A 89 -1.66 -13.91 2.94
N ILE A 90 -1.10 -13.38 4.04
CA ILE A 90 -1.87 -13.15 5.27
C ILE A 90 -2.97 -12.12 5.03
N LEU A 91 -2.62 -10.95 4.47
CA LEU A 91 -3.58 -9.87 4.22
C LEU A 91 -4.61 -10.26 3.17
N GLY A 92 -4.20 -10.95 2.12
CA GLY A 92 -5.10 -11.47 1.09
C GLY A 92 -6.10 -12.47 1.67
N GLY A 93 -5.63 -13.43 2.46
CA GLY A 93 -6.50 -14.38 3.16
C GLY A 93 -7.49 -13.71 4.11
N LEU A 94 -7.01 -12.76 4.92
CA LEU A 94 -7.87 -11.95 5.80
C LEU A 94 -8.89 -11.13 5.01
N SER A 95 -8.51 -10.56 3.88
CA SER A 95 -9.41 -9.80 3.01
C SER A 95 -10.53 -10.67 2.45
N VAL A 96 -10.22 -11.89 2.00
CA VAL A 96 -11.24 -12.83 1.51
C VAL A 96 -12.16 -13.26 2.65
N ALA A 97 -11.61 -13.61 3.81
CA ALA A 97 -12.41 -13.99 4.98
C ALA A 97 -13.35 -12.86 5.44
N ALA A 98 -12.85 -11.63 5.48
CA ALA A 98 -13.64 -10.44 5.81
C ALA A 98 -14.76 -10.21 4.78
N ALA A 99 -14.47 -10.34 3.49
CA ALA A 99 -15.48 -10.19 2.44
C ALA A 99 -16.60 -11.24 2.56
N ILE A 100 -16.25 -12.50 2.86
CA ILE A 100 -17.24 -13.56 3.08
C ILE A 100 -18.07 -13.27 4.34
N PHE A 101 -17.43 -12.87 5.44
CA PHE A 101 -18.12 -12.53 6.69
C PHE A 101 -19.09 -11.36 6.50
N ASP A 102 -18.68 -10.31 5.78
CA ASP A 102 -19.54 -9.16 5.45
C ASP A 102 -20.71 -9.58 4.56
N GLY A 103 -20.48 -10.49 3.60
CA GLY A 103 -21.56 -11.05 2.76
C GLY A 103 -22.58 -11.83 3.58
N VAL A 104 -22.12 -12.74 4.45
CA VAL A 104 -22.98 -13.59 5.28
C VAL A 104 -23.70 -12.78 6.36
N SER A 105 -23.00 -11.89 7.06
CA SER A 105 -23.59 -11.08 8.13
C SER A 105 -24.67 -10.13 7.62
N LYS A 106 -24.56 -9.62 6.39
CA LYS A 106 -25.61 -8.84 5.71
C LYS A 106 -26.84 -9.64 5.32
N MET A 107 -26.76 -10.97 5.21
CA MET A 107 -27.92 -11.83 4.95
C MET A 107 -28.69 -12.18 6.23
N PHE A 108 -28.02 -12.12 7.39
CA PHE A 108 -28.62 -12.41 8.69
C PHE A 108 -29.06 -11.16 9.48
N LYS A 109 -28.70 -9.96 9.02
CA LYS A 109 -29.21 -8.67 9.50
C LYS A 109 -30.22 -8.11 8.52
#